data_AF-A0AAU6SRC9-F1
#
_entry.id   AF-A0AAU6SRC9-F1
#
_cell.length_a   1.000
_cell.length_b   1.000
_cell.length_c   1.000
_cell.angle_alpha   90.00
_cell.angle_beta   90.00
_cell.angle_gamma   90.00
#
_symmetry.space_group_name_H-M   'P 1'
#
loop_
_entity.id
_entity.type
_entity.pdbx_description
1 polymer ?
#
loop_
_entity_poly.entity_id
_entity_poly.type
_entity_poly.pdbx_seq_one_letter_code
_entity_poly.pdbx_strand_id
1 'polypeptide(L)'
;MANSCGMSKKTYQRIEQGKTDIKLSQYESILRALNLSELDLVLDKLDYDDVSNVDLLALSRLLPKRTRRLMIDLFFSLHADINQNKSK
;
A
#
# COMPACT_ATOMS: atom_id res chain seq x y z
N MET A 1 -2.74 -19.20 -5.09
CA MET A 1 -1.90 -18.76 -3.97
C MET A 1 -0.61 -19.53 -3.81
N ALA A 2 -0.59 -20.79 -3.35
CA ALA A 2 0.68 -21.52 -3.14
C ALA A 2 1.67 -21.44 -4.34
N ASN A 3 1.19 -21.74 -5.56
CA ASN A 3 2.00 -21.65 -6.78
C ASN A 3 2.45 -20.21 -7.09
N SER A 4 1.57 -19.22 -6.88
CA SER A 4 1.87 -17.79 -7.08
C SER A 4 2.94 -17.28 -6.13
N CYS A 5 3.02 -17.85 -4.92
CA CYS A 5 4.02 -17.49 -3.91
C CYS A 5 5.29 -18.35 -3.99
N GLY A 6 5.43 -19.24 -4.99
CA GLY A 6 6.58 -20.13 -5.14
C GLY A 6 6.68 -21.23 -4.06
N MET A 7 5.56 -21.64 -3.47
CA MET A 7 5.53 -22.61 -2.36
C MET A 7 4.72 -23.86 -2.69
N SER A 8 5.07 -24.97 -2.04
CA SER A 8 4.23 -26.17 -2.09
C SER A 8 2.87 -25.91 -1.43
N LYS A 9 1.81 -26.52 -1.97
CA LYS A 9 0.46 -26.44 -1.39
C LYS A 9 0.43 -26.86 0.08
N LYS A 10 1.20 -27.88 0.45
CA LYS A 10 1.30 -28.39 1.82
C LYS A 10 1.93 -27.35 2.76
N THR A 11 3.00 -26.69 2.33
CA THR A 11 3.67 -25.63 3.11
C THR A 11 2.71 -24.46 3.33
N TYR A 12 2.11 -23.98 2.25
CA TYR A 12 1.18 -22.85 2.29
C TYR A 12 -0.03 -23.14 3.22
N GLN A 13 -0.64 -24.31 3.11
CA GLN A 13 -1.75 -24.71 4.01
C GLN A 13 -1.35 -24.78 5.49
N ARG A 14 -0.12 -25.20 5.81
CA ARG A 14 0.34 -25.25 7.21
C ARG A 14 0.55 -23.86 7.78
N ILE A 15 1.01 -22.91 6.96
CA ILE A 15 1.16 -21.50 7.32
C ILE A 15 -0.22 -20.90 7.60
N GLU A 16 -1.20 -21.08 6.71
CA GLU A 16 -2.58 -20.56 6.91
C GLU A 16 -3.25 -21.14 8.16
N GLN A 17 -2.96 -22.39 8.50
CA GLN A 17 -3.48 -23.04 9.72
C GLN A 17 -2.73 -22.64 11.00
N GLY A 18 -1.69 -21.79 10.91
CA GLY A 18 -0.86 -21.43 12.06
C GLY A 18 -0.05 -22.59 12.64
N LYS A 19 0.11 -23.69 11.90
CA LYS A 19 0.83 -24.91 12.35
C LYS A 19 2.34 -24.82 12.16
N THR A 20 2.84 -23.76 11.55
CA THR A 20 4.26 -23.57 11.24
C THR A 20 4.53 -22.08 11.11
N ASP A 21 5.66 -21.63 11.66
CA ASP A 21 6.09 -20.24 11.55
C ASP A 21 6.40 -19.88 10.08
N ILE A 22 6.08 -18.64 9.73
CA ILE A 22 6.37 -18.09 8.42
C ILE A 22 7.79 -17.51 8.41
N LYS A 23 8.61 -17.89 7.43
CA LYS A 23 9.91 -17.24 7.21
C LYS A 23 9.70 -15.88 6.52
N LEU A 24 10.62 -14.93 6.74
CA LEU A 24 10.54 -13.61 6.09
C LEU A 24 10.44 -13.70 4.56
N SER A 25 11.25 -14.55 3.92
CA SER A 25 11.19 -14.74 2.47
C SER A 25 9.85 -15.30 1.97
N GLN A 26 9.15 -16.07 2.82
CA GLN A 26 7.83 -16.59 2.51
C GLN A 26 6.76 -15.51 2.65
N TYR A 27 6.86 -14.72 3.71
CA TYR A 27 6.03 -13.54 3.94
C TYR A 27 6.12 -12.53 2.78
N GLU A 28 7.32 -12.12 2.39
CA GLU A 28 7.53 -11.23 1.24
C GLU A 28 6.97 -11.80 -0.07
N SER A 29 7.10 -13.11 -0.27
CA SER A 29 6.58 -13.77 -1.48
C SER A 29 5.05 -13.79 -1.51
N ILE A 30 4.40 -13.88 -0.35
CA ILE A 30 2.94 -13.77 -0.24
C ILE A 30 2.49 -12.33 -0.49
N LEU A 31 3.15 -11.34 0.10
CA LEU A 31 2.84 -9.92 -0.16
C LEU A 31 2.95 -9.56 -1.64
N ARG A 32 4.05 -9.97 -2.29
CA ARG A 32 4.24 -9.77 -3.73
C ARG A 32 3.13 -10.44 -4.55
N ALA A 33 2.73 -11.66 -4.19
CA ALA A 33 1.68 -12.38 -4.91
C ALA A 33 0.28 -11.76 -4.71
N LEU A 34 0.06 -11.03 -3.61
CA LEU A 34 -1.17 -10.29 -3.32
C LEU A 34 -1.14 -8.84 -3.81
N ASN A 35 0.00 -8.38 -4.35
CA ASN A 35 0.22 -6.98 -4.73
C ASN A 35 -0.03 -6.00 -3.56
N LEU A 36 0.41 -6.38 -2.36
CA LEU A 36 0.32 -5.58 -1.14
C LEU A 36 1.70 -5.15 -0.66
N SER A 37 1.78 -3.95 -0.09
CA SER A 37 2.93 -3.46 0.65
C SER A 37 2.87 -3.91 2.11
N GLU A 38 4.04 -3.99 2.77
CA GLU A 38 4.08 -4.11 4.24
C GLU A 38 3.37 -2.95 4.92
N LEU A 39 3.44 -1.75 4.33
CA LEU A 39 2.78 -0.57 4.87
C LEU A 39 1.25 -0.75 4.88
N ASP A 40 0.68 -1.28 3.81
CA ASP A 40 -0.78 -1.51 3.71
C ASP A 40 -1.25 -2.43 4.84
N LEU A 41 -0.48 -3.48 5.13
CA LEU A 41 -0.79 -4.44 6.18
C LEU A 41 -0.62 -3.85 7.60
N VAL A 42 0.30 -2.89 7.77
CA VAL A 42 0.46 -2.15 9.03
C VAL A 42 -0.67 -1.15 9.23
N LEU A 43 -1.06 -0.42 8.17
CA LEU A 43 -2.16 0.55 8.23
C LEU A 43 -3.49 -0.16 8.56
N ASP A 44 -3.76 -1.29 7.91
CA ASP A 44 -4.93 -2.15 8.19
C ASP A 44 -4.96 -2.62 9.66
N LYS A 45 -3.82 -3.08 10.20
CA LYS A 45 -3.71 -3.48 11.61
C LYS A 45 -3.92 -2.34 12.60
N LEU A 46 -3.59 -1.11 12.19
CA LEU A 46 -3.77 0.09 13.01
C LEU A 46 -5.17 0.69 12.86
N ASP A 47 -6.05 0.03 12.10
CA ASP A 47 -7.39 0.53 11.77
C ASP A 47 -7.34 1.94 11.15
N TYR A 48 -6.22 2.25 10.48
CA TYR A 48 -6.04 3.52 9.78
C TYR A 48 -6.63 3.34 8.38
N ASP A 49 -7.92 3.66 8.26
CA ASP A 49 -8.61 3.70 6.97
C ASP A 49 -7.85 4.60 5.98
N ASP A 50 -7.90 4.24 4.70
CA ASP A 50 -7.33 5.01 3.60
C ASP A 50 -7.69 6.50 3.75
N VAL A 51 -6.70 7.38 3.59
CA VAL A 51 -6.94 8.84 3.60
C VAL A 51 -7.99 9.16 2.54
N SER A 52 -9.20 9.47 2.99
CA SER A 52 -10.31 9.69 2.09
C SER A 52 -10.23 11.08 1.47
N ASN A 53 -10.97 11.27 0.36
CA ASN A 53 -11.13 12.59 -0.23
C ASN A 53 -11.73 13.61 0.76
N VAL A 54 -12.48 13.14 1.76
CA VAL A 54 -13.08 13.98 2.81
C VAL A 54 -12.00 14.47 3.77
N ASP A 55 -11.05 13.62 4.16
CA ASP A 55 -9.95 13.97 5.05
C ASP A 55 -9.00 14.96 4.38
N LEU A 56 -8.68 14.71 3.11
CA LEU A 56 -7.89 15.64 2.29
C LEU A 56 -8.58 17.00 2.17
N LEU A 57 -9.89 17.01 1.92
CA LEU A 57 -10.68 18.24 1.80
C LEU A 57 -10.72 19.00 3.13
N ALA A 58 -10.93 18.30 4.26
CA ALA A 58 -10.93 18.88 5.59
C ALA A 58 -9.57 19.53 5.91
N LEU A 59 -8.45 18.82 5.68
CA LEU A 59 -7.10 19.35 5.81
C LEU A 59 -6.87 20.59 4.95
N SER A 60 -7.29 20.54 3.68
CA SER A 60 -7.11 21.65 2.74
C SER A 60 -7.82 22.95 3.18
N ARG A 61 -8.95 22.83 3.90
CA ARG A 61 -9.73 23.97 4.41
C ARG A 61 -9.05 24.65 5.59
N LEU A 62 -8.34 23.90 6.42
CA LEU A 62 -7.57 24.40 7.56
C LEU A 62 -6.31 25.15 7.12
N LEU A 63 -5.79 24.87 5.92
CA LEU A 63 -4.60 25.52 5.40
C LEU A 63 -4.87 26.94 4.88
N PRO A 64 -3.98 27.91 5.18
CA PRO A 64 -4.00 29.23 4.56
C PRO A 64 -3.99 29.14 3.04
N LYS A 65 -4.65 30.10 2.37
CA LYS A 65 -4.83 30.11 0.91
C LYS A 65 -3.53 29.92 0.13
N ARG A 66 -2.43 30.52 0.61
CA ARG A 66 -1.10 30.39 0.01
C ARG A 66 -0.55 28.96 0.10
N THR A 67 -0.59 28.36 1.29
CA THR A 67 -0.11 27.00 1.55
C THR A 67 -0.91 25.96 0.78
N ARG A 68 -2.23 26.12 0.72
CA ARG A 68 -3.12 25.24 -0.05
C ARG A 68 -2.78 25.23 -1.54
N ARG A 69 -2.49 26.41 -2.10
CA ARG A 69 -2.12 26.52 -3.52
C ARG A 69 -0.80 25.81 -3.82
N LEU A 70 0.20 25.96 -2.95
CA LEU A 70 1.48 25.25 -3.07
C LEU A 70 1.30 23.72 -3.00
N MET A 71 0.43 23.23 -2.11
CA MET A 71 0.13 21.79 -2.01
C MET A 71 -0.55 21.26 -3.28
N ILE A 72 -1.50 22.02 -3.83
CA ILE A 72 -2.16 21.67 -5.10
C ILE A 72 -1.15 21.63 -6.25
N ASP A 73 -0.29 22.64 -6.36
CA ASP A 73 0.73 22.72 -7.42
C ASP A 73 1.72 21.54 -7.31
N LEU A 74 2.12 21.17 -6.09
CA LEU A 74 2.95 19.99 -5.83
C LEU A 74 2.27 18.69 -6.30
N PHE A 75 1.00 18.48 -5.93
CA PHE A 75 0.27 17.28 -6.35
C PHE A 75 0.10 17.19 -7.87
N PHE A 76 -0.14 18.30 -8.54
CA PHE A 76 -0.18 18.34 -10.01
C PHE A 76 1.17 17.98 -10.63
N SER A 77 2.28 18.51 -10.09
CA SER A 77 3.63 18.17 -10.55
C SER A 77 3.92 16.68 -10.40
N LEU A 78 3.64 16.11 -9.22
CA LEU A 78 3.84 14.69 -8.95
C LEU A 78 3.02 13.80 -9.88
N HIS A 79 1.75 14.15 -10.11
CA HIS A 79 0.89 13.41 -11.02
C HIS A 79 1.39 13.47 -12.47
N ALA A 80 1.90 14.63 -12.92
CA ALA A 80 2.49 14.76 -14.24
C ALA A 80 3.75 13.87 -14.39
N ASP A 81 4.62 13.85 -13.39
CA ASP A 81 5.85 13.03 -13.40
C ASP A 81 5.55 11.53 -13.40
N ILE A 82 4.57 11.09 -12.60
CA ILE A 82 4.14 9.68 -12.57
C ILE A 82 3.62 9.24 -13.94
N ASN A 83 2.83 10.08 -14.62
CA ASN A 83 2.30 9.75 -15.94
C ASN A 83 3.36 9.78 -17.04
N GLN A 84 4.36 10.67 -16.95
CA GLN A 84 5.49 10.67 -17.87
C GLN A 84 6.35 9.40 -17.73
N ASN A 85 6.54 8.90 -16.50
CA ASN A 85 7.27 7.66 -16.26
C ASN A 85 6.52 6.39 -16.70
N LYS A 86 5.18 6.41 -16.76
CA LYS A 86 4.40 5.28 -17.28
C LYS A 86 4.39 5.17 -18.81
N SER A 87 4.84 6.19 -19.53
CA SER A 87 4.84 6.25 -21.00
C SER A 87 6.21 5.93 -21.63
N LYS A 88 7.20 5.55 -20.83
CA LYS A 88 8.51 5.03 -21.25
C LYS A 88 8.64 3.56 -20.85
#